data_AF-A0A967CD58-F1
#
_entry.id   AF-A0A967CD58-F1
#
_cell.length_a   1.000
_cell.length_b   1.000
_cell.length_c   1.000
_cell.angle_alpha   90.00
_cell.angle_beta   90.00
_cell.angle_gamma   90.00
#
_symmetry.space_group_name_H-M   'P 1'
#
loop_
_entity.id
_entity.type
_entity.pdbx_description
1 polymer ?
#
loop_
_entity_poly.entity_id
_entity_poly.type
_entity_poly.pdbx_seq_one_letter_code
_entity_poly.pdbx_strand_id
1 'polypeptide(L)'
;PDLIVVACGFDASYFDPMSHMLLVASHFKTMTERMMQAADDLCAGRIVLNHEGGYSEFYVPFCGMAAIEALSGIESGVKDPYRGTEKVDNQRLKPHQRAAIDAARDGPLAHLMTKIEASS
;
A
#
# COMPACT_ATOMS: atom_id res chain seq x y z
N PRO A 1 5.23 1.52 -18.24
CA PRO A 1 4.83 2.92 -17.94
C PRO A 1 6.09 3.79 -17.91
N ASP A 2 5.98 5.12 -18.08
CA ASP A 2 7.15 6.00 -17.94
C ASP A 2 7.34 6.51 -16.51
N LEU A 3 6.30 6.46 -15.69
CA LEU A 3 6.26 6.89 -14.29
C LEU A 3 5.18 6.09 -13.56
N ILE A 4 5.43 5.73 -12.30
CA ILE A 4 4.39 5.22 -11.39
C ILE A 4 3.97 6.36 -10.46
N VAL A 5 2.67 6.63 -10.39
CA VAL A 5 2.08 7.54 -9.39
C VAL A 5 1.16 6.73 -8.49
N VAL A 6 1.42 6.76 -7.19
CA VAL A 6 0.63 6.07 -6.18
C VAL A 6 -0.28 7.07 -5.48
N ALA A 7 -1.59 6.89 -5.59
CA ALA A 7 -2.58 7.54 -4.74
C ALA A 7 -2.46 6.94 -3.32
N CYS A 8 -1.69 7.61 -2.46
CA CYS A 8 -1.16 7.07 -1.22
C CYS A 8 -2.01 7.49 -0.01
N GLY A 9 -3.11 6.77 0.20
CA GLY A 9 -3.92 6.88 1.41
C GLY A 9 -3.45 5.95 2.53
N PHE A 10 -3.68 6.37 3.77
CA PHE A 10 -3.40 5.60 5.00
C PHE A 10 -4.67 5.20 5.75
N ASP A 11 -5.83 5.37 5.13
CA ASP A 11 -7.14 5.04 5.70
C ASP A 11 -7.41 3.54 5.83
N ALA A 12 -6.67 2.69 5.12
CA ALA A 12 -6.68 1.24 5.36
C ALA A 12 -5.98 0.81 6.69
N SER A 13 -5.51 1.77 7.48
CA SER A 13 -4.86 1.48 8.76
C SER A 13 -5.83 0.99 9.83
N TYR A 14 -5.32 0.19 10.77
CA TYR A 14 -6.08 -0.47 11.84
C TYR A 14 -6.87 0.51 12.72
N PHE A 15 -6.38 1.74 12.87
CA PHE A 15 -6.96 2.76 13.73
C PHE A 15 -7.76 3.82 12.97
N ASP A 16 -8.00 3.61 11.68
CA ASP A 16 -8.73 4.58 10.88
C ASP A 16 -10.24 4.51 11.15
N PRO A 17 -10.91 5.65 11.44
CA PRO A 17 -12.34 5.66 11.69
C PRO A 17 -13.20 5.46 10.43
N MET A 18 -12.62 5.61 9.24
CA MET A 18 -13.35 5.56 7.97
C MET A 18 -13.22 4.21 7.25
N SER A 19 -12.47 3.25 7.81
CA SER A 19 -12.29 1.93 7.22
C SER A 19 -12.45 0.80 8.22
N HIS A 20 -12.46 -0.43 7.70
CA HIS A 20 -12.49 -1.68 8.47
C HIS A 20 -11.31 -2.58 8.14
N MET A 21 -10.23 -1.99 7.63
CA MET A 21 -9.00 -2.69 7.28
C MET A 21 -8.06 -2.75 8.49
N LEU A 22 -7.07 -3.64 8.43
CA LEU A 22 -6.20 -3.97 9.57
C LEU A 22 -4.72 -3.70 9.26
N LEU A 23 -4.41 -2.71 8.43
CA LEU A 23 -3.02 -2.41 8.09
C LEU A 23 -2.31 -1.67 9.24
N VAL A 24 -1.03 -1.95 9.41
CA VAL A 24 -0.16 -1.26 10.37
C VAL A 24 0.98 -0.58 9.61
N ALA A 25 1.73 0.30 10.28
CA ALA A 25 2.79 1.09 9.66
C ALA A 25 3.79 0.23 8.84
N SER A 26 4.17 -0.96 9.35
CA SER A 26 5.07 -1.87 8.62
C SER A 26 4.47 -2.42 7.32
N HIS A 27 3.14 -2.56 7.22
CA HIS A 27 2.49 -2.99 5.97
C HIS A 27 2.60 -1.89 4.91
N PHE A 28 2.45 -0.62 5.28
CA PHE A 28 2.65 0.50 4.35
C PHE A 28 4.10 0.57 3.86
N LYS A 29 5.10 0.36 4.74
CA LYS A 29 6.50 0.21 4.33
C LYS A 29 6.67 -0.91 3.30
N THR A 30 6.18 -2.11 3.58
CA THR A 30 6.28 -3.26 2.65
C THR A 30 5.57 -3.00 1.31
N MET A 31 4.42 -2.33 1.31
CA MET A 31 3.73 -1.96 0.07
C MET A 31 4.53 -0.93 -0.73
N THR A 32 5.09 0.09 -0.08
CA THR A 32 5.95 1.09 -0.73
C THR A 32 7.20 0.43 -1.33
N GLU A 33 7.88 -0.46 -0.61
CA GLU A 33 9.04 -1.22 -1.12
C GLU A 33 8.68 -2.05 -2.36
N ARG A 34 7.51 -2.70 -2.36
CA ARG A 34 7.02 -3.44 -3.54
C ARG A 34 6.73 -2.53 -4.73
N MET A 35 6.19 -1.34 -4.50
CA MET A 35 5.94 -0.36 -5.56
C MET A 35 7.24 0.24 -6.11
N MET A 36 8.24 0.46 -5.25
CA MET A 36 9.58 0.88 -5.67
C MET A 36 10.24 -0.17 -6.55
N GLN A 37 10.18 -1.46 -6.17
CA GLN A 37 10.68 -2.55 -7.01
C GLN A 37 9.99 -2.58 -8.38
N ALA A 38 8.66 -2.42 -8.41
CA ALA A 38 7.93 -2.33 -9.66
C ALA A 38 8.37 -1.11 -10.50
N ALA A 39 8.68 0.02 -9.86
CA ALA A 39 9.19 1.20 -10.56
C ALA A 39 10.60 0.98 -11.13
N ASP A 40 11.48 0.29 -10.40
CA ASP A 40 12.80 -0.12 -10.88
C ASP A 40 12.68 -0.99 -12.14
N ASP A 41 11.79 -1.99 -12.10
CA ASP A 41 11.60 -2.95 -13.19
C ASP A 41 10.93 -2.33 -14.43
N LEU A 42 10.00 -1.37 -14.23
CA LEU A 42 9.09 -0.91 -15.29
C LEU A 42 9.35 0.52 -15.79
N CYS A 43 9.98 1.38 -14.99
CA CYS A 43 10.14 2.80 -15.30
C CYS A 43 11.42 3.41 -14.71
N ALA A 44 12.49 2.62 -14.58
CA ALA A 44 13.81 3.06 -14.11
C ALA A 44 13.78 3.81 -12.77
N GLY A 45 13.02 3.27 -11.81
CA GLY A 45 12.92 3.77 -10.44
C GLY A 45 12.07 5.04 -10.29
N ARG A 46 11.40 5.50 -11.37
CA ARG A 46 10.57 6.72 -11.30
C ARG A 46 9.23 6.42 -10.65
N ILE A 47 9.09 6.85 -9.39
CA ILE A 47 7.87 6.73 -8.60
C ILE A 47 7.58 8.03 -7.83
N VAL A 48 6.30 8.38 -7.72
CA VAL A 48 5.78 9.45 -6.85
C VAL A 48 4.66 8.89 -5.99
N LEU A 49 4.72 9.11 -4.68
CA LEU A 49 3.59 8.90 -3.77
C LEU A 49 2.88 10.24 -3.57
N ASN A 50 1.62 10.33 -3.98
CA ASN A 50 0.75 11.48 -3.77
C ASN A 50 -0.15 11.20 -2.57
N HIS A 51 -0.06 12.00 -1.50
CA HIS A 51 -0.84 11.76 -0.28
C HIS A 51 -2.35 11.92 -0.54
N GLU A 52 -3.16 11.00 -0.03
CA GLU A 52 -4.62 11.01 -0.16
C GLU A 52 -5.30 10.94 1.22
N GLY A 53 -6.18 9.96 1.45
CA GLY A 53 -6.91 9.76 2.70
C GLY A 53 -6.05 9.27 3.86
N GLY A 54 -6.66 9.21 5.03
CA GLY A 54 -6.00 8.88 6.29
C GLY A 54 -6.53 9.78 7.39
N TYR A 55 -7.34 9.22 8.27
CA TYR A 55 -8.20 9.96 9.18
C TYR A 55 -7.92 9.62 10.65
N SER A 56 -7.00 8.69 10.93
CA SER A 56 -6.47 8.46 12.27
C SER A 56 -5.39 9.48 12.62
N GLU A 57 -5.75 10.54 13.36
CA GLU A 57 -4.84 11.63 13.76
C GLU A 57 -3.54 11.12 14.42
N PHE A 58 -3.66 10.05 15.22
CA PHE A 58 -2.52 9.52 15.98
C PHE A 58 -1.76 8.41 15.24
N TYR A 59 -2.30 7.84 14.16
CA TYR A 59 -1.68 6.68 13.50
C TYR A 59 -1.20 6.93 12.07
N VAL A 60 -1.83 7.85 11.35
CA VAL A 60 -1.36 8.30 10.02
C VAL A 60 0.10 8.76 10.05
N PRO A 61 0.60 9.49 11.06
CA PRO A 61 2.01 9.89 11.11
C PRO A 61 2.97 8.69 11.06
N PHE A 62 2.68 7.59 11.75
CA PHE A 62 3.55 6.40 11.74
C PHE A 62 3.48 5.66 10.40
N CYS A 63 2.30 5.59 9.79
CA CYS A 63 2.12 4.97 8.46
C CYS A 63 2.86 5.77 7.38
N GLY A 64 2.73 7.10 7.40
CA GLY A 64 3.44 8.00 6.50
C GLY A 64 4.96 7.97 6.69
N MET A 65 5.43 7.99 7.95
CA MET A 65 6.85 7.83 8.26
C MET A 65 7.40 6.52 7.69
N ALA A 66 6.69 5.41 7.84
CA ALA A 66 7.13 4.11 7.32
C ALA A 66 7.25 4.10 5.78
N ALA A 67 6.36 4.81 5.07
CA ALA A 67 6.47 4.99 3.62
C ALA A 67 7.64 5.91 3.22
N ILE A 68 7.90 6.98 3.97
CA ILE A 68 9.03 7.89 3.73
C ILE A 68 10.38 7.19 4.00
N GLU A 69 10.47 6.38 5.05
CA GLU A 69 11.66 5.56 5.34
C GLU A 69 11.94 4.57 4.19
N ALA A 70 10.89 3.95 3.63
CA ALA A 70 11.05 3.09 2.45
C ALA A 70 11.59 3.87 1.25
N LEU A 71 10.99 5.01 0.91
CA LEU A 71 11.41 5.84 -0.23
C LEU A 71 12.84 6.37 -0.10
N SER A 72 13.22 6.80 1.11
CA SER A 72 14.52 7.42 1.36
C SER A 72 15.64 6.42 1.60
N GLY A 73 15.31 5.19 2.00
CA GLY A 73 16.29 4.21 2.49
C GLY A 73 16.92 4.61 3.83
N ILE A 74 16.36 5.59 4.53
CA ILE A 74 16.88 6.10 5.81
C ILE A 74 15.98 5.61 6.95
N GLU A 75 16.59 5.01 7.97
CA GLU A 75 15.89 4.72 9.22
C GLU A 75 15.85 5.98 10.10
N SER A 76 14.65 6.45 10.44
CA SER A 76 14.48 7.67 11.25
C SER A 76 14.68 7.43 12.74
N GLY A 77 14.64 6.17 13.18
CA GLY A 77 14.62 5.78 14.59
C GLY A 77 13.25 5.95 15.27
N VAL A 78 12.23 6.45 14.55
CA VAL A 78 10.85 6.51 15.05
C VAL A 78 10.34 5.09 15.27
N LYS A 79 9.78 4.85 16.46
CA LYS A 79 9.20 3.56 16.83
C LYS A 79 7.68 3.70 16.82
N ASP A 80 6.99 2.88 16.03
CA ASP A 80 5.54 2.74 16.11
C ASP A 80 5.17 2.15 17.50
N PRO A 81 4.51 2.92 18.38
CA PRO A 81 4.14 2.46 19.71
C PRO A 81 3.04 1.39 19.67
N TYR A 82 2.35 1.22 18.55
CA TYR A 82 1.31 0.23 18.32
C TYR A 82 1.82 -1.01 17.56
N ARG A 83 3.14 -1.10 17.31
CA ARG A 83 3.76 -2.30 16.77
C ARG A 83 3.44 -3.52 17.64
N GLY A 84 3.15 -4.64 17.00
CA GLY A 84 2.61 -5.86 17.59
C GLY A 84 1.15 -6.11 17.22
N THR A 85 0.43 -5.07 16.80
CA THR A 85 -0.94 -5.18 16.28
C THR A 85 -1.02 -5.93 14.95
N GLU A 86 0.10 -6.11 14.23
CA GLU A 86 0.19 -7.02 13.08
C GLU A 86 0.01 -8.51 13.44
N LYS A 87 -0.04 -8.85 14.73
CA LYS A 87 -0.23 -10.23 15.22
C LYS A 87 -1.65 -10.53 15.69
N VAL A 88 -2.56 -9.57 15.59
CA VAL A 88 -3.98 -9.81 15.89
C VAL A 88 -4.57 -10.81 14.89
N ASP A 89 -5.70 -11.40 15.27
CA ASP A 89 -6.44 -12.28 14.37
C ASP A 89 -6.84 -11.56 13.08
N ASN A 90 -7.12 -12.33 12.04
CA ASN A 90 -7.51 -11.86 10.69
C ASN A 90 -6.39 -11.24 9.83
N GLN A 91 -5.13 -11.33 10.26
CA GLN A 91 -3.97 -10.94 9.43
C GLN A 91 -3.57 -12.02 8.40
N ARG A 92 -3.94 -13.28 8.61
CA ARG A 92 -3.75 -14.35 7.62
C ARG A 92 -4.82 -14.27 6.54
N LEU A 93 -4.38 -14.35 5.29
CA LEU A 93 -5.25 -14.40 4.11
C LEU A 93 -6.36 -15.46 4.28
N LYS A 94 -7.61 -14.99 4.24
CA LYS A 94 -8.81 -15.82 4.34
C LYS A 94 -9.31 -16.24 2.96
N PRO A 95 -10.08 -17.34 2.85
CA PRO A 95 -10.64 -17.79 1.57
C PRO A 95 -11.45 -16.72 0.83
N HIS A 96 -12.27 -15.94 1.52
CA HIS A 96 -13.07 -14.88 0.89
C HIS A 96 -12.20 -13.70 0.39
N GLN A 97 -11.11 -13.37 1.10
CA GLN A 97 -10.14 -12.36 0.65
C GLN A 97 -9.38 -12.85 -0.58
N ARG A 98 -8.98 -14.14 -0.62
CA ARG A 98 -8.37 -14.77 -1.80
C ARG A 98 -9.33 -14.67 -2.99
N ALA A 99 -10.58 -15.08 -2.81
CA ALA A 99 -11.60 -15.01 -3.85
C ALA A 99 -11.81 -13.57 -4.36
N ALA A 100 -11.82 -12.57 -3.47
CA ALA A 100 -11.94 -11.17 -3.88
C ALA A 100 -10.72 -10.69 -4.69
N ILE A 101 -9.50 -11.08 -4.30
CA ILE A 101 -8.28 -10.78 -5.07
C ILE A 101 -8.33 -11.44 -6.45
N ASP A 102 -8.72 -12.71 -6.52
CA ASP A 102 -8.82 -13.44 -7.79
C ASP A 102 -9.90 -12.82 -8.69
N ALA A 103 -11.06 -12.44 -8.14
CA ALA A 103 -12.10 -11.73 -8.88
C ALA A 103 -11.64 -10.36 -9.42
N ALA A 104 -10.85 -9.60 -8.64
CA ALA A 104 -10.28 -8.33 -9.09
C ALA A 104 -9.26 -8.52 -10.23
N ARG A 105 -8.40 -9.54 -10.11
CA ARG A 105 -7.41 -9.91 -11.14
C ARG A 105 -8.10 -10.33 -12.45
N ASP A 106 -9.01 -11.30 -12.35
CA ASP A 106 -9.60 -11.96 -13.52
C ASP A 106 -10.75 -11.17 -14.15
N GLY A 107 -11.27 -10.16 -13.46
CA GLY A 107 -12.32 -9.27 -13.94
C GLY A 107 -11.79 -7.90 -14.38
N PRO A 108 -11.92 -6.86 -13.53
CA PRO A 108 -11.66 -5.47 -13.94
C PRO A 108 -10.22 -5.22 -14.39
N LEU A 109 -9.23 -5.86 -13.77
CA LEU A 109 -7.83 -5.68 -14.16
C LEU A 109 -7.52 -6.35 -15.51
N ALA A 110 -7.98 -7.60 -15.72
CA ALA A 110 -7.85 -8.26 -17.02
C ALA A 110 -8.49 -7.42 -18.14
N HIS A 111 -9.70 -6.89 -17.91
CA HIS A 111 -10.38 -6.03 -18.88
C HIS A 111 -9.61 -4.72 -19.16
N LEU A 112 -9.03 -4.11 -18.12
CA LEU A 112 -8.20 -2.92 -18.28
C LEU A 112 -6.95 -3.22 -19.12
N MET A 113 -6.30 -4.36 -18.91
CA MET A 113 -5.12 -4.77 -19.68
C MET A 113 -5.45 -4.94 -21.16
N THR A 114 -6.54 -5.62 -21.49
CA THR A 114 -6.98 -5.77 -22.89
C THR A 114 -7.23 -4.42 -23.58
N LYS A 115 -7.81 -3.44 -22.85
CA LYS A 115 -8.03 -2.10 -23.40
C LYS A 115 -6.73 -1.34 -23.65
N ILE A 116 -5.75 -1.47 -22.76
CA ILE A 116 -4.44 -0.82 -22.91
C ILE A 116 -3.72 -1.40 -24.14
N GLU A 117 -3.68 -2.73 -24.26
CA GLU A 117 -3.06 -3.42 -25.41
C GLU A 117 -3.70 -3.06 -26.74
N ALA A 118 -5.04 -2.92 -26.78
CA ALA A 118 -5.74 -2.50 -28.00
C ALA A 118 -5.50 -1.02 -28.39
N SER A 119 -4.95 -0.22 -27.47
CA SER A 119 -4.68 1.21 -27.65
C SER A 119 -3.20 1.53 -27.86
N SER A 120 -2.32 0.51 -27.90
CA SER A 120 -0.87 0.62 -28.16
C SER A 120 -0.53 0.14 -29.57
#